data_AF-A0A1T3NI30-F1
#
_entry.id   AF-A0A1T3NI30-F1
#
_cell.length_a   1.000
_cell.length_b   1.000
_cell.length_c   1.000
_cell.angle_alpha   90.00
_cell.angle_beta   90.00
_cell.angle_gamma   90.00
#
_symmetry.space_group_name_H-M   'P 1'
#
loop_
_entity.id
_entity.type
_entity.pdbx_description
1 polymer ?
#
loop_
_entity_poly.entity_id
_entity_poly.type
_entity_poly.pdbx_seq_one_letter_code
_entity_poly.pdbx_strand_id
1 'polypeptide(L)'
;MPCDIARACVAHARDLGLVYAALDFVVTPQGWTYLETNPNGEFGFVQALTDQPIAQAIADLLIHGRAGRNDTGIPSPHARM
;
A
#
# COMPACT_ATOMS: atom_id res chain seq x y z
N MET A 1 13.88 -7.79 3.13
CA MET A 1 14.01 -6.41 2.64
C MET A 1 14.51 -5.52 3.78
N PRO A 2 15.46 -4.61 3.55
CA PRO A 2 15.89 -3.62 4.54
C PRO A 2 14.75 -2.70 5.00
N CYS A 3 14.76 -2.26 6.26
CA CYS A 3 13.65 -1.49 6.85
C CYS A 3 13.46 -0.11 6.21
N ASP A 4 14.53 0.53 5.78
CA ASP A 4 14.52 1.81 5.05
C ASP A 4 13.85 1.67 3.68
N ILE A 5 14.19 0.62 2.93
CA ILE A 5 13.55 0.32 1.64
C ILE A 5 12.06 0.03 1.83
N ALA A 6 11.69 -0.77 2.83
CA ALA A 6 10.30 -1.06 3.15
C ALA A 6 9.49 0.22 3.42
N ARG A 7 10.04 1.14 4.22
CA ARG A 7 9.41 2.44 4.50
C ARG A 7 9.31 3.31 3.25
N ALA A 8 10.33 3.31 2.40
CA ALA A 8 10.33 4.05 1.14
C ALA A 8 9.24 3.54 0.18
N CYS A 9 9.04 2.23 0.07
CA CYS A 9 7.95 1.65 -0.75
C CYS A 9 6.57 2.15 -0.30
N VAL A 10 6.31 2.15 1.01
CA VAL A 10 5.04 2.61 1.57
C VAL A 10 4.85 4.11 1.37
N ALA A 11 5.90 4.92 1.54
CA ALA A 11 5.86 6.35 1.29
C ALA A 11 5.59 6.66 -0.18
N HIS A 12 6.32 6.00 -1.09
CA HIS A 12 6.16 6.14 -2.54
C HIS A 12 4.73 5.83 -3.01
N ALA A 13 4.13 4.72 -2.55
CA ALA A 13 2.74 4.40 -2.87
C ALA A 13 1.76 5.48 -2.38
N ARG A 14 2.00 6.04 -1.18
CA ARG A 14 1.18 7.14 -0.64
C ARG A 14 1.33 8.44 -1.42
N ASP A 15 2.54 8.78 -1.83
CA ASP A 15 2.83 10.00 -2.60
C ASP A 15 2.17 9.95 -3.99
N LEU A 16 2.01 8.74 -4.55
CA LEU A 16 1.22 8.48 -5.76
C LEU A 16 -0.30 8.42 -5.52
N GLY A 17 -0.76 8.58 -4.27
CA GLY A 17 -2.17 8.49 -3.90
C GLY A 17 -2.72 7.06 -3.83
N LEU A 18 -1.89 6.05 -4.04
CA LEU A 18 -2.30 4.65 -4.11
C LEU A 18 -2.56 4.05 -2.73
N VAL A 19 -3.59 3.21 -2.65
CA VAL A 19 -3.84 2.33 -1.48
C VAL A 19 -3.10 1.00 -1.60
N TYR A 20 -2.72 0.65 -2.81
CA TYR A 20 -2.14 -0.64 -3.19
C TYR A 20 -1.26 -0.42 -4.41
N ALA A 21 -0.12 -1.10 -4.43
CA ALA A 21 0.74 -1.23 -5.60
C ALA A 21 1.64 -2.46 -5.43
N ALA A 22 2.00 -3.09 -6.54
CA ALA A 22 3.14 -4.00 -6.61
C ALA A 22 4.36 -3.19 -7.08
N LEU A 23 5.49 -3.35 -6.40
CA LEU A 23 6.74 -2.66 -6.74
C LEU A 23 7.81 -3.69 -7.07
N ASP A 24 8.44 -3.49 -8.23
CA ASP A 24 9.43 -4.42 -8.75
C ASP A 24 10.85 -3.90 -8.55
N PHE A 25 11.73 -4.81 -8.14
CA PHE A 25 13.12 -4.52 -7.85
C PHE A 25 14.04 -5.58 -8.46
N VAL A 26 15.21 -5.14 -8.91
CA VAL A 26 16.38 -6.01 -9.08
C VAL A 26 17.19 -5.96 -7.79
N VAL A 27 17.48 -7.14 -7.22
CA VAL A 27 18.28 -7.26 -5.99
C VAL A 27 19.61 -7.94 -6.32
N THR A 28 20.71 -7.26 -6.04
CA THR A 28 22.08 -7.77 -6.22
C THR A 28 22.87 -7.60 -4.91
N PRO A 29 24.10 -8.16 -4.81
CA PRO A 29 24.97 -7.89 -3.66
C PRO A 29 25.31 -6.40 -3.46
N GLN A 30 25.16 -5.56 -4.50
CA GLN A 30 25.41 -4.12 -4.45
C GLN A 30 24.21 -3.33 -3.92
N GLY A 31 23.02 -3.91 -3.93
CA GLY A 31 21.82 -3.26 -3.40
C GLY A 31 20.54 -3.58 -4.17
N TRP A 32 19.56 -2.69 -4.01
CA TRP A 32 18.22 -2.80 -4.56
C TRP A 32 18.03 -1.70 -5.61
N THR A 33 17.65 -2.07 -6.83
CA THR A 33 17.34 -1.15 -7.91
C THR A 33 15.84 -1.21 -8.19
N TYR A 34 15.15 -0.08 -8.00
CA TYR A 34 13.73 0.07 -8.33
C TYR A 34 13.51 0.04 -9.84
N LEU A 35 12.48 -0.67 -10.30
CA LEU A 35 12.11 -0.75 -11.71
C LEU A 35 10.81 -0.01 -11.98
N GLU A 36 9.72 -0.44 -11.35
CA GLU A 36 8.39 0.08 -11.63
C GLU A 36 7.44 0.03 -10.42
N THR A 37 6.35 0.77 -10.55
CA THR A 37 5.19 0.71 -9.67
C THR A 37 4.00 0.32 -10.53
N ASN A 38 3.45 -0.87 -10.26
CA ASN A 38 2.23 -1.33 -10.90
C ASN A 38 1.04 -1.13 -9.94
N PRO A 39 0.15 -0.16 -10.18
CA PRO A 39 -1.00 0.11 -9.30
C PRO A 39 -2.04 -1.03 -9.30
N ASN A 40 -2.00 -1.91 -10.30
CA ASN A 40 -2.90 -3.06 -10.45
C ASN A 40 -2.12 -4.37 -10.56
N GLY A 41 -0.94 -4.44 -9.95
CA GLY A 41 -0.09 -5.63 -10.03
C GLY A 41 -0.81 -6.88 -9.53
N GLU A 42 -0.61 -8.00 -10.21
CA GLU A 42 -1.14 -9.28 -9.73
C GLU A 42 -0.35 -9.74 -8.50
N PHE A 43 -1.05 -10.17 -7.47
CA PHE A 43 -0.45 -10.67 -6.22
C PHE A 43 -0.72 -12.15 -5.96
N GLY A 44 -1.59 -12.79 -6.76
CA GLY A 44 -2.09 -14.14 -6.49
C GLY A 44 -0.99 -15.19 -6.37
N PHE A 45 0.01 -15.13 -7.27
CA PHE A 45 1.16 -16.05 -7.24
C PHE A 45 2.04 -15.82 -6.01
N VAL A 46 2.21 -14.56 -5.56
CA VAL A 46 3.01 -14.24 -4.36
C VAL A 46 2.34 -14.83 -3.13
N GLN A 47 1.04 -14.62 -2.96
CA GLN A 47 0.28 -15.19 -1.85
C GLN A 47 0.37 -16.72 -1.86
N ALA A 48 0.18 -17.36 -3.01
CA ALA A 48 0.26 -18.82 -3.13
C ALA A 48 1.64 -19.40 -2.80
N LEU A 49 2.73 -18.65 -3.05
CA LEU A 49 4.10 -19.10 -2.82
C LEU A 49 4.65 -18.73 -1.43
N THR A 50 4.05 -17.77 -0.73
CA THR A 50 4.61 -17.19 0.50
C THR A 50 3.67 -17.25 1.70
N ASP A 51 2.44 -17.73 1.51
CA ASP A 51 1.36 -17.75 2.51
C ASP A 51 1.02 -16.37 3.12
N GLN A 52 1.41 -15.28 2.45
CA GLN A 52 1.09 -13.93 2.89
C GLN A 52 -0.40 -13.63 2.68
N PRO A 53 -1.10 -13.04 3.66
CA PRO A 53 -2.55 -12.81 3.59
C PRO A 53 -2.90 -11.55 2.78
N ILE A 54 -2.41 -11.42 1.55
CA ILE A 54 -2.55 -10.22 0.72
C ILE A 54 -4.02 -9.96 0.38
N ALA A 55 -4.76 -10.99 -0.05
CA ALA A 55 -6.18 -10.88 -0.36
C ALA A 55 -6.99 -10.43 0.86
N GLN A 56 -6.68 -10.96 2.05
CA GLN A 56 -7.35 -10.57 3.28
C GLN A 56 -7.05 -9.11 3.63
N ALA A 57 -5.80 -8.67 3.52
CA ALA A 57 -5.43 -7.28 3.78
C ALA A 57 -6.13 -6.29 2.84
N ILE A 58 -6.28 -6.64 1.55
CA ILE A 58 -7.03 -5.84 0.58
C ILE A 58 -8.53 -5.83 0.95
N ALA A 59 -9.10 -6.99 1.29
CA ALA A 59 -10.50 -7.07 1.71
C ALA A 59 -10.76 -6.24 2.97
N ASP A 60 -9.88 -6.33 3.97
CA ASP A 60 -9.97 -5.54 5.21
C ASP A 60 -9.92 -4.04 4.92
N LEU A 61 -9.03 -3.61 4.02
CA LEU A 61 -8.96 -2.22 3.59
C LEU A 61 -10.23 -1.76 2.87
N LEU A 62 -10.83 -2.61 2.02
CA LEU A 62 -12.07 -2.28 1.32
C LEU A 62 -13.27 -2.20 2.28
N ILE A 63 -13.33 -3.10 3.27
CA ILE A 63 -14.41 -3.16 4.27
C ILE A 63 -14.34 -1.98 5.24
N HIS A 64 -13.15 -1.68 5.77
CA HIS A 64 -12.98 -0.72 6.86
C HIS A 64 -12.53 0.66 6.38
N GLY A 65 -12.16 0.80 5.11
CA GLY A 65 -11.49 1.98 4.60
C GLY A 65 -10.07 2.15 5.14
N ARG A 66 -9.39 3.21 4.74
CA ARG A 66 -8.11 3.60 5.36
C ARG A 66 -8.40 3.97 6.82
N ALA A 67 -7.71 3.36 7.79
CA ALA A 67 -7.74 3.81 9.18
C ALA A 67 -7.36 5.30 9.24
N GLY A 68 -8.36 6.12 9.60
CA GLY A 68 -8.40 7.58 9.70
C GLY A 68 -7.18 8.39 9.25
N ARG A 69 -7.26 8.98 8.05
CA ARG A 69 -6.89 10.40 7.89
C ARG A 69 -8.17 11.19 8.16
N ASN A 70 -8.20 11.99 9.22
CA ASN A 70 -9.18 13.07 9.35
C ASN A 70 -8.77 14.18 8.36
N ASP A 71 -9.11 14.02 7.08
CA ASP A 71 -8.97 15.05 6.05
C ASP A 71 -10.32 15.52 5.48
N THR A 72 -11.42 15.26 6.18
CA THR A 72 -12.69 15.94 5.90
C THR A 72 -12.68 17.35 6.50
N GLY A 73 -12.15 18.31 5.73
CA GLY A 73 -12.51 19.73 5.81
C GLY A 73 -13.96 20.01 5.40
N ILE A 74 -14.89 19.10 5.69
CA ILE A 74 -16.32 19.26 5.43
C ILE A 74 -17.00 19.26 6.82
N PRO A 75 -17.52 20.40 7.29
CA PRO A 75 -18.20 20.44 8.58
C PRO A 75 -19.46 19.57 8.56
N SER A 76 -19.67 18.82 9.65
CA SER A 76 -20.84 17.97 9.86
C SER A 76 -22.14 18.81 9.82
N PRO A 77 -23.21 18.36 9.14
CA PRO A 77 -24.47 19.11 9.02
C PRO A 77 -25.28 19.23 10.33
N HIS A 78 -24.83 18.61 11.43
CA HIS A 78 -25.63 18.44 12.64
C HIS A 78 -25.08 19.18 13.87
N ALA A 79 -24.47 20.34 13.67
CA ALA A 79 -24.36 21.33 14.74
C ALA A 79 -25.64 22.18 14.76
N ARG A 80 -26.67 21.73 15.49
CA ARG A 80 -27.73 22.61 16.00
C ARG A 80 -27.89 22.39 17.51
N MET A 81 -28.08 23.54 18.17
CA MET A 81 -28.18 23.87 19.59
C MET A 81 -28.70 22.76 20.51
#